data_AF-A0A946REU9-F1
#
_entry.id   AF-A0A946REU9-F1
#
_cell.length_a   1.000
_cell.length_b   1.000
_cell.length_c   1.000
_cell.angle_alpha   90.00
_cell.angle_beta   90.00
_cell.angle_gamma   90.00
#
_symmetry.space_group_name_H-M   'P 1'
#
loop_
_entity.id
_entity.type
_entity.pdbx_description
1 polymer ?
#
loop_
_entity_poly.entity_id
_entity_poly.type
_entity_poly.pdbx_seq_one_letter_code
_entity_poly.pdbx_strand_id
1 'polypeptide(L)'
;MVINMGLIILGSNIIAPPEGMDSMDEENLKAHFYLFEFKHFVFPFLAHAGGTLVGAFIAAKIALSYGLKFAMGIGVFFLFGGIMMVQMLPSPIWFIVLDLGFAYLPMGWLGWKLYQLTFT
;
A
#
# COMPACT_ATOMS: atom_id res chain seq x y z
N MET A 1 1.53 8.23 -5.28
CA MET A 1 0.40 7.88 -6.17
C MET A 1 0.83 7.01 -7.35
N VAL A 2 1.87 7.36 -8.14
CA VAL A 2 2.26 6.61 -9.35
C VAL A 2 2.49 5.11 -9.11
N ILE A 3 3.28 4.72 -8.11
CA ILE A 3 3.54 3.31 -7.80
C ILE A 3 2.26 2.57 -7.38
N ASN A 4 1.46 3.20 -6.51
CA ASN A 4 0.21 2.62 -6.04
C ASN A 4 -0.77 2.38 -7.21
N MET A 5 -1.08 3.41 -7.99
CA MET A 5 -1.98 3.28 -9.13
C MET A 5 -1.43 2.35 -10.21
N GLY A 6 -0.13 2.38 -10.47
CA GLY A 6 0.51 1.47 -11.42
C GLY A 6 0.35 0.01 -11.01
N LEU A 7 0.51 -0.30 -9.72
CA LEU A 7 0.31 -1.65 -9.20
C LEU A 7 -1.16 -2.07 -9.20
N ILE A 8 -2.09 -1.17 -8.90
CA ILE A 8 -3.53 -1.46 -8.99
C ILE A 8 -3.93 -1.77 -10.45
N ILE A 9 -3.52 -0.94 -11.41
CA ILE A 9 -3.83 -1.15 -12.84
C ILE A 9 -3.20 -2.46 -13.33
N LEU A 10 -1.93 -2.69 -13.02
CA LEU A 10 -1.26 -3.94 -13.37
C LEU A 10 -1.98 -5.15 -12.75
N GLY A 11 -2.40 -5.00 -11.49
CA GLY A 11 -3.16 -6.01 -10.76
C GLY A 11 -4.46 -6.38 -11.44
N SER A 12 -5.28 -5.40 -11.82
CA SER A 12 -6.55 -5.64 -12.51
C SER A 12 -6.39 -6.31 -13.88
N ASN A 13 -5.22 -6.15 -14.53
CA ASN A 13 -4.91 -6.84 -15.78
C ASN A 13 -4.46 -8.29 -15.58
N ILE A 14 -3.84 -8.62 -14.44
CA ILE A 14 -3.32 -9.98 -14.15
C ILE A 14 -4.37 -10.81 -13.39
N ILE A 15 -5.05 -10.17 -12.44
CA ILE A 15 -6.11 -10.73 -11.62
C ILE A 15 -7.36 -9.91 -11.93
N ALA A 16 -8.16 -10.40 -12.86
CA ALA A 16 -9.39 -9.74 -13.24
C ALA A 16 -10.29 -9.55 -12.00
N PRO A 17 -10.99 -8.41 -11.90
CA PRO A 17 -12.03 -8.26 -10.89
C PRO A 17 -13.13 -9.31 -11.13
N PRO A 18 -13.86 -9.72 -10.07
CA PRO A 18 -15.04 -10.57 -10.22
C PRO A 18 -16.01 -10.04 -11.29
N GLU A 19 -16.71 -10.95 -11.97
CA GLU A 19 -17.63 -10.59 -13.06
C GLU A 19 -18.69 -9.57 -12.61
N GLY A 20 -18.91 -8.56 -13.44
CA GLY A 20 -19.89 -7.50 -13.17
C GLY A 20 -19.43 -6.43 -12.17
N MET A 21 -18.21 -6.52 -11.64
CA MET A 21 -17.65 -5.52 -10.74
C MET A 21 -16.83 -4.47 -11.48
N ASP A 22 -17.07 -3.21 -11.14
CA ASP A 22 -16.16 -2.10 -11.45
C ASP A 22 -15.29 -1.81 -10.22
N SER A 23 -13.99 -2.09 -10.34
CA SER A 23 -13.03 -1.89 -9.24
C SER A 23 -12.59 -0.43 -9.06
N MET A 24 -13.05 0.50 -9.91
CA MET A 24 -12.79 1.93 -9.78
C MET A 24 -13.94 2.70 -9.10
N ASP A 25 -15.07 2.04 -8.88
CA ASP A 25 -16.24 2.58 -8.17
C ASP A 25 -16.28 2.03 -6.74
N GLU A 26 -16.16 2.92 -5.75
CA GLU A 26 -16.16 2.57 -4.33
C GLU A 26 -17.47 1.90 -3.89
N GLU A 27 -18.62 2.36 -4.38
CA GLU A 27 -19.92 1.77 -4.03
C GLU A 27 -20.06 0.37 -4.63
N ASN A 28 -19.62 0.20 -5.87
CA ASN A 28 -19.60 -1.10 -6.54
C ASN A 28 -18.65 -2.09 -5.83
N LEU A 29 -17.45 -1.64 -5.46
CA LEU A 29 -16.48 -2.40 -4.68
C LEU A 29 -17.06 -2.88 -3.35
N LYS A 30 -17.72 -1.99 -2.60
CA LYS A 30 -18.37 -2.33 -1.32
C LYS A 30 -19.46 -3.37 -1.52
N ALA A 31 -20.32 -3.17 -2.51
CA ALA A 31 -21.44 -4.05 -2.79
C ALA A 31 -20.99 -5.47 -3.15
N HIS A 32 -19.88 -5.60 -3.89
CA HIS A 32 -19.38 -6.88 -4.40
C HIS A 32 -18.16 -7.43 -3.64
N PHE A 33 -17.77 -6.83 -2.52
CA PHE A 33 -16.56 -7.22 -1.77
C PHE A 33 -16.59 -8.69 -1.33
N TYR A 34 -17.78 -9.24 -1.12
CA TYR A 34 -17.98 -10.66 -0.79
C TYR A 34 -17.54 -11.64 -1.89
N LEU A 35 -17.34 -11.17 -3.13
CA LEU A 35 -16.80 -11.96 -4.24
C LEU A 35 -15.26 -12.02 -4.22
N PHE A 36 -14.58 -11.26 -3.36
CA PHE A 36 -13.13 -11.24 -3.31
C PHE A 36 -12.56 -12.53 -2.70
N GLU A 37 -11.86 -13.30 -3.53
CA GLU A 37 -10.91 -14.33 -3.12
C GLU A 37 -9.56 -13.76 -2.67
N PHE A 38 -8.75 -14.57 -1.99
CA PHE A 38 -7.39 -14.24 -1.53
C PHE A 38 -6.52 -13.55 -2.59
N LYS A 39 -6.58 -14.00 -3.84
CA LYS A 39 -5.78 -13.46 -4.95
C LYS A 39 -6.02 -11.96 -5.20
N HIS A 40 -7.24 -11.47 -4.97
CA HIS A 40 -7.60 -10.07 -5.23
C HIS A 40 -6.96 -9.09 -4.22
N PHE A 41 -6.41 -9.59 -3.12
CA PHE A 41 -5.74 -8.77 -2.09
C PHE A 41 -4.24 -8.59 -2.31
N VAL A 42 -3.64 -9.38 -3.21
CA VAL A 42 -2.20 -9.34 -3.49
C VAL A 42 -1.78 -7.97 -3.99
N PHE A 43 -2.47 -7.44 -5.01
CA PHE A 43 -2.11 -6.15 -5.60
C PHE A 43 -2.45 -4.94 -4.73
N PRO A 44 -3.58 -4.89 -4.01
CA PRO A 44 -3.80 -3.88 -2.98
C PRO A 44 -2.66 -3.82 -1.95
N PHE A 45 -2.25 -4.96 -1.39
CA PHE A 45 -1.12 -5.00 -0.45
C PHE A 45 0.17 -4.50 -1.10
N LEU A 46 0.50 -4.96 -2.32
CA LEU A 46 1.69 -4.49 -3.03
C LEU A 46 1.62 -2.99 -3.34
N ALA A 47 0.44 -2.46 -3.69
CA ALA A 47 0.23 -1.05 -3.98
C ALA A 47 0.44 -0.17 -2.74
N HIS A 48 -0.02 -0.63 -1.56
CA HIS A 48 0.23 0.03 -0.29
C HIS A 48 1.70 -0.07 0.11
N ALA A 49 2.25 -1.29 0.15
CA ALA A 49 3.61 -1.57 0.57
C ALA A 49 4.65 -0.90 -0.34
N GLY A 50 4.52 -1.05 -1.66
CA GLY A 50 5.40 -0.47 -2.66
C GLY A 50 5.31 1.05 -2.70
N GLY A 51 4.09 1.60 -2.55
CA GLY A 51 3.88 3.04 -2.43
C GLY A 51 4.64 3.63 -1.24
N THR A 52 4.49 3.02 -0.06
CA THR A 52 5.20 3.45 1.16
C THR A 52 6.70 3.28 1.02
N LEU A 53 7.16 2.12 0.54
CA LEU A 53 8.58 1.79 0.40
C LEU A 53 9.31 2.80 -0.48
N VAL A 54 8.79 3.06 -1.68
CA VAL A 54 9.40 3.99 -2.63
C VAL A 54 9.33 5.42 -2.11
N GLY A 55 8.20 5.84 -1.52
CA GLY A 55 8.07 7.16 -0.92
C GLY A 55 9.08 7.38 0.22
N ALA A 56 9.24 6.39 1.09
CA ALA A 56 10.16 6.44 2.22
C ALA A 56 11.63 6.43 1.77
N PHE A 57 11.98 5.63 0.76
CA PHE A 57 13.31 5.64 0.15
C PHE A 57 13.66 7.01 -0.44
N ILE A 58 12.75 7.61 -1.21
CA ILE A 58 12.96 8.94 -1.81
C ILE A 58 13.08 9.99 -0.71
N ALA A 59 12.21 9.95 0.31
CA ALA A 59 12.27 10.88 1.43
C ALA A 59 13.59 10.77 2.20
N ALA A 60 14.07 9.53 2.44
CA ALA A 60 15.38 9.30 3.07
C ALA A 60 16.53 9.88 2.24
N LYS A 61 16.46 9.72 0.91
CA LYS A 61 17.46 10.26 -0.02
C LYS A 61 17.54 11.78 0.00
N ILE A 62 16.40 12.46 0.15
CA ILE A 62 16.33 13.93 0.16
C ILE A 62 16.72 14.50 1.54
N ALA A 63 16.32 13.83 2.62
CA ALA A 63 16.49 14.34 3.98
C ALA A 63 17.90 14.21 4.56
N LEU A 64 18.86 13.66 3.81
CA LEU A 64 20.27 13.49 4.17
C LEU A 64 20.44 12.95 5.61
N SER A 65 20.94 13.78 6.54
CA SER A 65 21.22 13.42 7.93
C SER A 65 19.98 13.01 8.75
N TYR A 66 18.76 13.29 8.27
CA TYR A 66 17.52 12.95 8.95
C TYR A 66 16.69 11.86 8.24
N GLY A 67 17.33 11.08 7.36
CA GLY A 67 16.67 10.12 6.48
C GLY A 67 15.67 9.18 7.19
N LEU A 68 16.02 8.64 8.36
CA LEU A 68 15.12 7.76 9.12
C LEU A 68 13.83 8.47 9.56
N LYS A 69 13.95 9.69 10.09
CA LYS A 69 12.80 10.44 10.61
C LYS A 69 11.79 10.74 9.49
N PHE A 70 12.29 11.18 8.33
CA PHE A 70 11.45 11.48 7.18
C PHE A 70 10.85 10.21 6.56
N ALA A 71 11.62 9.13 6.44
CA ALA A 71 11.10 7.85 5.96
C ALA A 71 9.99 7.28 6.85
N MET A 72 10.16 7.33 8.18
CA MET A 72 9.11 6.93 9.11
C MET A 72 7.90 7.88 9.07
N GLY A 73 8.12 9.17 8.85
CA GLY A 73 7.04 10.14 8.61
C GLY A 73 6.18 9.76 7.40
N ILE A 74 6.80 9.31 6.29
CA ILE A 74 6.06 8.76 5.15
C ILE A 74 5.30 7.49 5.54
N GLY A 75 5.92 6.58 6.29
CA GLY A 75 5.24 5.37 6.80
C GLY A 75 4.00 5.70 7.62
N VAL A 76 4.09 6.66 8.53
CA VAL A 76 2.95 7.13 9.35
C VAL A 76 1.87 7.78 8.49
N PHE A 77 2.27 8.63 7.54
CA PHE A 77 1.32 9.27 6.61
C PHE A 77 0.53 8.24 5.80
N PHE A 78 1.20 7.21 5.26
CA PHE A 78 0.52 6.14 4.53
C PHE A 78 -0.32 5.25 5.46
N LEU A 79 0.12 5.01 6.70
CA LEU A 79 -0.68 4.27 7.69
C LEU A 79 -2.03 4.94 7.96
N PHE A 80 -2.08 6.27 8.03
CA PHE A 80 -3.36 6.98 8.12
C PHE A 80 -4.26 6.69 6.92
N GLY A 81 -3.71 6.68 5.70
CA GLY A 81 -4.43 6.25 4.50
C GLY A 81 -4.93 4.81 4.58
N GLY A 82 -4.12 3.89 5.11
CA GLY A 82 -4.52 2.50 5.34
C GLY A 82 -5.67 2.36 6.33
N ILE A 83 -5.61 3.07 7.46
CA ILE A 83 -6.68 3.09 8.46
C ILE A 83 -7.99 3.62 7.84
N MET A 84 -7.90 4.68 7.03
CA MET A 84 -9.06 5.19 6.30
C MET A 84 -9.64 4.14 5.34
N MET A 85 -8.79 3.43 4.59
CA MET A 85 -9.25 2.37 3.67
C MET A 85 -9.97 1.23 4.38
N VAL A 86 -9.52 0.84 5.58
CA VAL A 86 -10.19 -0.19 6.40
C VAL A 86 -11.57 0.28 6.89
N GLN A 87 -11.74 1.58 7.14
CA GLN A 87 -13.04 2.15 7.50
C GLN A 87 -13.98 2.28 6.30
N MET A 88 -13.41 2.42 5.10
CA MET A 88 -14.18 2.56 3.87
C MET A 88 -14.60 1.20 3.29
N LEU A 89 -13.73 0.20 3.23
CA LEU A 89 -14.01 -1.08 2.56
C LEU A 89 -14.15 -2.24 3.57
N PRO A 90 -15.17 -3.12 3.42
CA PRO A 90 -15.40 -4.24 4.33
C PRO A 90 -14.37 -5.38 4.13
N SER A 91 -13.15 -5.16 4.61
CA SER A 91 -12.02 -6.06 4.41
C SER A 91 -11.94 -7.21 5.44
N PRO A 92 -11.53 -8.43 5.05
CA PRO A 92 -11.25 -9.51 5.98
C PRO A 92 -10.21 -9.13 7.03
N ILE A 93 -10.43 -9.59 8.27
CA ILE A 93 -9.54 -9.31 9.40
C ILE A 93 -8.09 -9.70 9.11
N TRP A 94 -7.86 -10.84 8.46
CA TRP A 94 -6.50 -11.27 8.11
C TRP A 94 -5.78 -10.28 7.21
N PHE A 95 -6.50 -9.65 6.26
CA PHE A 95 -5.94 -8.68 5.34
C PHE A 95 -5.66 -7.36 6.06
N ILE A 96 -6.59 -6.91 6.91
CA ILE A 96 -6.41 -5.71 7.74
C ILE A 96 -5.13 -5.83 8.58
N VAL A 97 -4.93 -6.97 9.25
CA VAL A 97 -3.74 -7.20 10.10
C VAL A 97 -2.46 -7.23 9.27
N LEU A 98 -2.48 -7.91 8.12
CA LEU A 98 -1.34 -7.97 7.21
C LEU A 98 -0.98 -6.58 6.67
N ASP A 99 -1.97 -5.84 6.19
CA ASP A 99 -1.78 -4.56 5.51
C ASP A 99 -1.36 -3.48 6.50
N LEU A 100 -2.13 -3.24 7.56
CA LEU A 100 -1.78 -2.25 8.60
C LEU A 100 -0.47 -2.59 9.31
N GLY A 101 -0.20 -3.89 9.50
CA GLY A 101 1.01 -4.36 10.18
C GLY A 101 2.28 -4.21 9.34
N PHE A 102 2.22 -4.45 8.03
CA PHE A 102 3.41 -4.59 7.20
C PHE A 102 3.55 -3.60 6.05
N ALA A 103 2.47 -3.07 5.49
CA ALA A 103 2.54 -2.23 4.29
C ALA A 103 3.01 -0.79 4.57
N TYR A 104 3.08 -0.38 5.83
CA TYR A 104 3.31 1.02 6.21
C TYR A 104 4.61 1.24 7.00
N LEU A 105 4.59 1.05 8.33
CA LEU A 105 5.76 1.33 9.16
C LEU A 105 6.97 0.44 8.81
N PRO A 106 6.81 -0.88 8.58
CA PRO A 106 7.94 -1.71 8.15
C PRO A 106 8.49 -1.31 6.78
N MET A 107 7.64 -0.94 5.83
CA MET A 107 8.08 -0.46 4.52
C MET A 107 8.73 0.93 4.59
N GLY A 108 8.28 1.79 5.51
CA GLY A 108 8.93 3.06 5.82
C GLY A 108 10.36 2.86 6.31
N TRP A 109 10.54 1.95 7.29
CA TRP A 109 11.86 1.58 7.78
C TRP A 109 12.72 0.90 6.70
N LEU A 110 12.14 -0.02 5.92
CA LEU A 110 12.85 -0.71 4.84
C LEU A 110 13.31 0.27 3.76
N GLY A 111 12.49 1.28 3.41
CA GLY A 111 12.85 2.32 2.45
C GLY A 111 14.07 3.12 2.90
N TRP A 112 14.14 3.47 4.19
CA TRP A 112 15.34 4.07 4.76
C TRP A 112 16.54 3.12 4.75
N LYS A 113 16.36 1.85 5.11
CA LYS A 113 17.44 0.85 5.09
C LYS A 113 18.04 0.68 3.69
N LEU A 114 17.20 0.61 2.66
CA LEU A 114 17.65 0.55 1.27
C LEU A 114 18.45 1.79 0.88
N TYR A 115 18.02 2.98 1.33
CA TYR A 115 18.79 4.21 1.12
C TYR A 115 20.17 4.13 1.78
N GLN A 116 20.26 3.71 3.05
CA GLN A 116 21.54 3.55 3.74
C GLN A 116 22.46 2.60 2.97
N LEU A 117 21.98 1.40 2.62
CA LEU A 117 22.79 0.40 1.91
C LEU A 117 23.30 0.87 0.53
N THR A 118 22.67 1.88 -0.07
CA THR A 118 23.00 2.36 -1.42
C THR A 118 23.89 3.60 -1.41
N PHE A 119 23.80 4.45 -0.38
CA PHE A 119 24.39 5.80 -0.39
C PHE A 119 25.22 6.16 0.85
N THR A 120 25.42 5.23 1.80
CA THR A 120 26.33 5.38 2.93
C THR A 120 27.37 4.28 2.91
#